data_AF-A0A818TAK9-F1
#
_entry.id   AF-A0A818TAK9-F1
#
_cell.length_a   1.000
_cell.length_b   1.000
_cell.length_c   1.000
_cell.angle_alpha   90.00
_cell.angle_beta   90.00
_cell.angle_gamma   90.00
#
_symmetry.space_group_name_H-M   'P 1'
#
loop_
_entity.id
_entity.type
_entity.pdbx_description
1 polymer ?
#
loop_
_entity_poly.entity_id
_entity_poly.type
_entity_poly.pdbx_seq_one_letter_code
_entity_poly.pdbx_strand_id
1 'polypeptide(L)' 'LEEMGLGFLSKYVGQTLFDMVDSNHDGTLQFRDFIALMSIIKQLMSAVASAKA' A
#
# COMPACT_ATOMS: atom_id res chain seq x y z
N LEU A 1 -1.31 11.85 0.82
CA LEU A 1 -0.68 10.61 1.35
C LEU A 1 -0.64 10.59 2.88
N GLU A 2 -0.41 11.72 3.56
CA GLU A 2 -0.56 11.82 5.04
C GLU A 2 -2.00 11.60 5.53
N GLU A 3 -3.03 11.99 4.76
CA GLU A 3 -4.43 11.81 5.17
C GLU A 3 -4.95 10.35 5.10
N MET A 4 -4.26 9.44 4.41
CA MET A 4 -4.70 8.03 4.27
C MET A 4 -4.23 7.14 5.43
N GLY A 5 -3.53 7.68 6.42
CA GLY A 5 -3.03 6.91 7.56
C GLY A 5 -1.93 5.90 7.19
N LEU A 6 -1.43 5.93 5.95
CA LEU A 6 -0.36 5.03 5.48
C LEU A 6 1.04 5.44 5.97
N GLY A 7 1.16 6.55 6.70
CA GLY A 7 2.44 7.00 7.25
C GLY A 7 3.10 6.01 8.21
N PHE A 8 2.37 5.01 8.70
CA PHE A 8 2.93 3.93 9.53
C PHE A 8 3.58 2.81 8.72
N LEU A 9 3.24 2.65 7.44
CA LEU A 9 3.93 1.71 6.56
C LEU A 9 5.34 2.24 6.43
N SER A 10 6.27 1.61 7.15
CA SER A 10 7.65 2.08 7.25
C SER A 10 8.20 2.38 5.86
N LYS A 11 9.15 3.30 5.75
CA LYS A 11 9.76 3.72 4.48
C LYS A 11 10.13 2.52 3.57
N TYR A 12 10.54 1.39 4.16
CA TYR A 12 10.83 0.14 3.47
C TYR A 12 9.60 -0.58 2.90
N VAL A 13 8.50 -0.65 3.66
CA VAL A 13 7.26 -1.29 3.22
C VAL A 13 6.58 -0.43 2.16
N GLY A 14 6.61 0.90 2.31
CA GLY A 14 6.10 1.82 1.32
C GLY A 14 6.77 1.66 -0.04
N GLN A 15 8.10 1.49 -0.06
CA GLN A 15 8.87 1.32 -1.30
C GLN A 15 8.59 -0.02 -1.98
N THR A 16 8.55 -1.11 -1.20
CA THR A 16 8.24 -2.44 -1.75
C THR A 16 6.82 -2.52 -2.29
N LEU A 17 5.85 -1.90 -1.61
CA LEU A 17 4.47 -1.82 -2.10
C LEU A 17 4.35 -0.91 -3.31
N PHE A 18 5.10 0.18 -3.36
CA PHE A 18 5.14 1.06 -4.52
C PHE A 18 5.63 0.29 -5.75
N ASP A 19 6.78 -0.38 -5.66
CA ASP A 19 7.35 -1.17 -6.77
C ASP A 19 6.44 -2.33 -7.20
N MET A 20 5.66 -2.90 -6.27
CA MET A 20 4.73 -3.98 -6.57
C MET A 20 3.48 -3.50 -7.34
N VAL A 21 3.09 -2.25 -7.15
CA VAL A 21 1.84 -1.71 -7.68
C VAL A 21 2.10 -0.84 -8.91
N ASP A 22 3.25 -0.16 -8.97
CA ASP A 22 3.74 0.60 -10.13
C ASP A 22 4.09 -0.34 -11.28
N SER A 23 3.06 -0.84 -11.97
CA SER A 23 3.18 -1.86 -13.01
C SER A 23 3.92 -1.34 -14.24
N ASN A 24 3.85 -0.03 -14.51
CA ASN A 24 4.54 0.59 -15.64
C ASN A 24 5.90 1.18 -15.26
N HIS A 25 6.28 1.13 -13.97
CA HIS A 25 7.54 1.65 -13.43
C HIS A 25 7.79 3.11 -13.85
N ASP A 26 6.71 3.89 -14.00
CA ASP A 26 6.82 5.29 -14.40
C ASP A 26 7.10 6.22 -13.21
N GLY A 27 7.17 5.66 -12.00
CA GLY A 27 7.43 6.39 -10.76
C GLY A 27 6.21 7.19 -10.29
N THR A 28 5.04 6.97 -10.87
CA THR A 28 3.79 7.62 -10.50
C THR A 28 2.68 6.58 -10.28
N LEU A 29 1.92 6.75 -9.20
CA LEU A 29 0.74 5.95 -8.95
C LEU A 29 -0.44 6.56 -9.71
N GLN A 30 -0.88 5.90 -10.77
CA GLN A 30 -2.13 6.27 -11.43
C GLN A 30 -3.32 5.79 -10.58
N PHE A 31 -4.52 6.30 -10.88
CA PHE A 31 -5.73 5.94 -10.11
C PHE A 31 -5.97 4.42 -10.05
N ARG A 32 -5.62 3.70 -11.12
CA ARG A 32 -5.76 2.25 -11.20
C ARG A 32 -4.80 1.52 -10.26
N ASP A 33 -3.58 2.02 -10.17
CA ASP A 33 -2.54 1.52 -9.26
C ASP A 33 -2.93 1.82 -7.81
N PHE A 34 -3.50 3.01 -7.57
CA PHE A 34 -4.03 3.37 -6.25
C PHE A 34 -5.13 2.42 -5.75
N ILE A 35 -6.05 1.98 -6.62
CA ILE A 35 -7.07 0.99 -6.25
C ILE A 35 -6.45 -0.37 -5.90
N ALA A 36 -5.43 -0.80 -6.66
CA ALA A 36 -4.72 -2.05 -6.38
C ALA A 36 -3.98 -1.96 -5.03
N LEU A 37 -3.28 -0.85 -4.78
CA LEU A 37 -2.62 -0.56 -3.50
C LEU A 37 -3.60 -0.62 -2.32
N MET A 38 -4.79 -0.01 -2.46
CA MET A 38 -5.83 -0.03 -1.42
C MET A 38 -6.37 -1.44 -1.15
N SER A 39 -6.52 -2.27 -2.18
CA SER A 39 -6.92 -3.68 -1.97
C SER A 39 -5.87 -4.46 -1.19
N ILE A 40 -4.58 -4.31 -1.52
CA ILE A 40 -3.47 -4.98 -0.84
C ILE A 40 -3.41 -4.53 0.63
N ILE A 41 -3.48 -3.22 0.88
CA ILE A 41 -3.45 -2.65 2.22
C ILE A 41 -4.66 -3.11 3.05
N LYS A 42 -5.86 -3.20 2.45
CA LYS A 42 -7.06 -3.69 3.14
C LYS A 42 -6.90 -5.15 3.56
N GLN A 43 -6.33 -5.99 2.71
CA GLN A 43 -6.04 -7.39 3.06
C GLN A 43 -4.97 -7.50 4.15
N LEU A 44 -3.89 -6.71 4.05
CA LEU A 44 -2.86 -6.64 5.09
C LEU A 44 -3.43 -6.19 6.43
N MET A 45 -4.25 -5.13 6.47
CA MET A 45 -4.87 -4.66 7.71
C MET A 45 -5.84 -5.68 8.31
N SER A 46 -6.60 -6.40 7.48
CA SER A 46 -7.44 -7.51 7.95
C SER A 46 -6.59 -8.62 8.57
N ALA A 47 -5.48 -9.00 7.93
CA ALA A 47 -4.58 -10.03 8.43
C ALA A 47 -3.88 -9.61 9.73
N VAL A 48 -3.42 -8.36 9.81
CA VAL A 48 -2.78 -7.80 11.02
C VAL A 48 -3.77 -7.66 12.16
N ALA A 49 -5.01 -7.22 11.90
CA ALA A 49 -6.07 -7.16 12.90
C ALA A 49 -6.41 -8.54 13.46
N SER A 50 -6.46 -9.56 12.59
CA SER A 50 -6.66 -10.95 13.02
C SER A 50 -5.45 -11.56 13.73
N ALA A 51 -4.22 -11.11 13.45
CA ALA A 51 -3.01 -11.58 14.12
C ALA A 51 -2.75 -10.93 15.49
N LYS A 52 -3.43 -9.82 15.80
CA LYS A 52 -3.32 -9.08 17.07
C LYS A 52 -4.47 -9.38 18.04
N ALA A 53 -5.45 -10.22 17.63
CA ALA A 53 -6.57 -10.69 18.44
C ALA A 53 -6.25 -12.06 19.07
#